data_AF-A0A5F1Y8R8-F1
#
_entry.id   AF-A0A5F1Y8R8-F1
#
_cell.length_a   1.000
_cell.length_b   1.000
_cell.length_c   1.000
_cell.angle_alpha   90.00
_cell.angle_beta   90.00
_cell.angle_gamma   90.00
#
_symmetry.space_group_name_H-M   'P 1'
#
loop_
_entity.id
_entity.type
_entity.pdbx_description
1 polymer ?
#
loop_
_entity_poly.entity_id
_entity_poly.type
_entity_poly.pdbx_seq_one_letter_code
_entity_poly.pdbx_strand_id
1 'polypeptide(L)'
;MKENYNILNLPRDLREDLIGRKRIETRQGWFDLASIQEVHFSSVKIGPFANDELGQYYTNSVGLIKNSEHYGEDPEILIWLPRIGLYGTWDSSHDELHIFPDGNWNTMKSNLTPFIEAQWGYEGDDKIEHITLEDAERYPTAFDFIPYDLDKTVHNLSDGELNAFLERYEDAILRHPDVSSLDDAYFALAETYYRLGKKESDRIDFWRKKLLRILDYYPEGEFHREREGAEICVWASSDLGLSLFRNLLDKDEKQPEYAGGASLLSAFLIHFADRSESILEISKSPKYTTAVLRSLETAKRWALTVVNDELAAKLKQNSAAMETISTLVDRIGEIILTNPENYSKEEVHSIRHKKVVDRLVKGWEHLKKKEYTQTEELLRSIFSEYAEDAEALFLDARLHWLKTGSPEEGIKRAEKNLLTAAEGDFAGRGRLYNLVGCALDEMGKLKQSLDAFGKAAELCPRESMYAANLAEIYWKMGDQKQAAQYAKKAKSMGDKSSIVEEIFQSTRSGSKQSE
;
A
#
# COMPACT_ATOMS: atom_id res chain seq x y z
N MET A 1 -14.62 -11.54 -28.01
CA MET A 1 -15.16 -10.39 -28.78
C MET A 1 -16.02 -10.73 -30.01
N LYS A 2 -16.16 -12.00 -30.48
CA LYS A 2 -17.09 -12.32 -31.60
C LYS A 2 -18.52 -12.75 -31.18
N GLU A 3 -18.83 -12.86 -29.89
CA GLU A 3 -20.09 -13.45 -29.41
C GLU A 3 -21.17 -12.44 -28.93
N ASN A 4 -20.89 -11.14 -28.81
CA ASN A 4 -21.82 -10.20 -28.13
C ASN A 4 -22.78 -9.41 -29.03
N TYR A 5 -22.80 -9.62 -30.35
CA TYR A 5 -23.69 -8.84 -31.23
C TYR A 5 -25.20 -9.04 -30.95
N ASN A 6 -25.58 -10.16 -30.33
CA ASN A 6 -26.96 -10.40 -29.88
C ASN A 6 -27.30 -9.68 -28.56
N ILE A 7 -26.30 -9.30 -27.75
CA ILE A 7 -26.50 -8.64 -26.45
C ILE A 7 -26.74 -7.14 -26.61
N LEU A 8 -26.21 -6.52 -27.67
CA LEU A 8 -26.28 -5.06 -27.85
C LEU A 8 -27.65 -4.55 -28.30
N ASN A 9 -28.55 -5.44 -28.73
CA ASN A 9 -29.89 -5.11 -29.23
C ASN A 9 -29.93 -3.86 -30.15
N LEU A 10 -28.89 -3.66 -30.97
CA LEU A 10 -28.71 -2.40 -31.69
C LEU A 10 -29.81 -2.21 -32.75
N PRO A 11 -30.37 -1.00 -32.90
CA PRO A 11 -31.30 -0.68 -33.98
C PRO A 11 -30.66 -0.95 -35.34
N ARG A 12 -31.48 -1.39 -36.31
CA ARG A 12 -30.98 -1.79 -37.64
C ARG A 12 -30.36 -0.60 -38.38
N ASP A 13 -31.00 0.56 -38.30
CA ASP A 13 -30.56 1.82 -38.88
C ASP A 13 -29.24 2.32 -38.27
N LEU A 14 -29.02 2.13 -36.96
CA LEU A 14 -27.73 2.41 -36.32
C LEU A 14 -26.64 1.46 -36.80
N ARG A 15 -26.92 0.14 -36.88
CA ARG A 15 -25.92 -0.87 -37.26
C ARG A 15 -25.27 -0.59 -38.60
N GLU A 16 -26.04 -0.13 -39.59
CA GLU A 16 -25.50 0.18 -40.92
C GLU A 16 -24.42 1.28 -40.86
N ASP A 17 -24.58 2.27 -39.99
CA ASP A 17 -23.63 3.36 -39.83
C ASP A 17 -22.43 3.01 -38.93
N LEU A 18 -22.54 1.97 -38.08
CA LEU A 18 -21.43 1.47 -37.25
C LEU A 18 -20.47 0.52 -38.00
N ILE A 19 -20.81 0.03 -39.20
CA ILE A 19 -19.97 -0.93 -39.96
C ILE A 19 -18.61 -0.33 -40.37
N GLY A 20 -18.51 1.00 -40.44
CA GLY A 20 -17.26 1.72 -40.70
C GLY A 20 -17.16 2.97 -39.84
N ARG A 21 -15.97 3.59 -39.80
CA ARG A 21 -15.83 4.90 -39.16
C ARG A 21 -16.55 5.95 -40.00
N LYS A 22 -17.49 6.66 -39.38
CA LYS A 22 -18.31 7.68 -40.04
C LYS A 22 -18.23 8.97 -39.25
N ARG A 23 -17.89 10.07 -39.94
CA ARG A 23 -18.01 11.41 -39.39
C ARG A 23 -19.40 11.96 -39.68
N ILE A 24 -20.06 12.46 -38.65
CA ILE A 24 -21.32 13.20 -38.73
C ILE A 24 -20.97 14.68 -38.61
N GLU A 25 -21.23 15.44 -39.67
CA GLU A 25 -21.11 16.89 -39.65
C GLU A 25 -22.46 17.51 -39.31
N THR A 26 -22.47 18.34 -38.27
CA THR A 26 -23.64 19.11 -37.83
C THR A 26 -23.38 20.60 -38.03
N ARG A 27 -24.38 21.45 -37.76
CA ARG A 27 -24.17 22.91 -37.83
C ARG A 27 -23.26 23.43 -36.72
N GLN A 28 -23.11 22.67 -35.64
CA GLN A 28 -22.39 23.02 -34.42
C GLN A 28 -21.12 22.17 -34.23
N GLY A 29 -20.58 21.59 -35.31
CA GLY A 29 -19.32 20.84 -35.30
C GLY A 29 -19.47 19.40 -35.78
N TRP A 30 -18.41 18.61 -35.62
CA TRP A 30 -18.37 17.22 -36.07
C TRP A 30 -18.27 16.20 -34.94
N PHE A 31 -18.82 15.01 -35.20
CA PHE A 31 -18.79 13.85 -34.31
C PHE A 31 -18.32 12.62 -35.09
N ASP A 32 -17.25 11.97 -34.63
CA ASP A 32 -16.80 10.70 -35.16
C ASP A 32 -17.53 9.56 -34.45
N LEU A 33 -18.33 8.81 -35.20
CA LEU A 33 -19.02 7.63 -34.70
C LEU A 33 -18.02 6.51 -34.45
N ALA A 34 -18.18 5.81 -33.32
CA ALA A 34 -17.45 4.58 -33.06
C ALA A 34 -17.83 3.53 -34.11
N SER A 35 -16.86 2.79 -34.64
CA SER A 35 -17.20 1.60 -35.42
C SER A 35 -17.68 0.49 -34.49
N ILE A 36 -18.31 -0.55 -35.04
CA ILE A 36 -18.85 -1.66 -34.27
C ILE A 36 -17.80 -2.46 -33.48
N GLN A 37 -16.53 -2.34 -33.85
CA GLN A 37 -15.39 -2.92 -33.11
C GLN A 37 -14.83 -1.98 -32.04
N GLU A 38 -15.24 -0.72 -32.06
CA GLU A 38 -14.76 0.37 -31.21
C GLU A 38 -15.84 0.92 -30.28
N VAL A 39 -17.11 0.50 -30.43
CA VAL A 39 -18.19 0.92 -29.53
C VAL A 39 -17.81 0.59 -28.10
N HIS A 40 -17.92 1.59 -27.24
CA HIS A 40 -17.62 1.44 -25.83
C HIS A 40 -18.83 0.79 -25.16
N PHE A 41 -18.65 -0.45 -24.70
CA PHE A 41 -19.67 -1.15 -23.91
C PHE A 41 -19.37 -0.91 -22.43
N SER A 42 -20.30 -0.28 -21.74
CA SER A 42 -20.15 0.11 -20.34
C SER A 42 -21.48 -0.06 -19.61
N SER A 43 -21.58 0.54 -18.43
CA SER A 43 -22.82 0.67 -17.67
C SER A 43 -22.96 2.10 -17.18
N VAL A 44 -24.15 2.66 -17.35
CA VAL A 44 -24.50 3.92 -16.71
C VAL A 44 -25.05 3.66 -15.32
N LYS A 45 -24.71 4.57 -14.43
CA LYS A 45 -25.08 4.56 -13.02
C LYS A 45 -26.02 5.73 -12.76
N ILE A 46 -27.16 5.45 -12.17
CA ILE A 46 -28.19 6.45 -11.89
C ILE A 46 -28.73 6.35 -10.47
N GLY A 47 -29.28 7.47 -10.01
CA GLY A 47 -29.79 7.60 -8.65
C GLY A 47 -28.66 7.62 -7.61
N PRO A 48 -28.99 7.45 -6.31
CA PRO A 48 -30.29 7.07 -5.77
C PRO A 48 -31.39 8.11 -6.02
N PHE A 49 -32.64 7.65 -6.13
CA PHE A 49 -33.80 8.52 -6.36
C PHE A 49 -34.47 8.95 -5.05
N ALA A 50 -34.31 8.16 -3.99
CA ALA A 50 -34.78 8.50 -2.65
C ALA A 50 -33.64 8.49 -1.63
N ASN A 51 -33.74 9.36 -0.62
CA ASN A 51 -32.69 9.53 0.41
C ASN A 51 -32.46 8.29 1.28
N ASP A 52 -33.41 7.35 1.31
CA ASP A 52 -33.34 6.10 2.07
C ASP A 52 -32.82 4.91 1.24
N GLU A 53 -32.57 5.11 -0.06
CA GLU A 53 -31.94 4.09 -0.90
C GLU A 53 -30.44 3.99 -0.60
N LEU A 54 -30.04 2.84 -0.08
CA LEU A 54 -28.64 2.51 0.22
C LEU A 54 -27.99 1.74 -0.94
N GLY A 55 -28.07 2.29 -2.15
CA GLY A 55 -27.48 1.70 -3.35
C GLY A 55 -27.70 2.56 -4.60
N GLN A 56 -27.31 2.01 -5.75
CA GLN A 56 -27.45 2.65 -7.05
C GLN A 56 -28.03 1.70 -8.09
N TYR A 57 -28.61 2.29 -9.12
CA TYR A 57 -29.15 1.56 -10.26
C TYR A 57 -28.15 1.58 -11.41
N TYR A 58 -27.97 0.42 -12.02
CA TYR A 58 -27.07 0.26 -13.16
C TYR A 58 -27.84 -0.32 -14.35
N THR A 59 -27.53 0.17 -15.56
CA THR A 59 -27.96 -0.46 -16.81
C THR A 59 -26.81 -0.44 -17.80
N ASN A 60 -26.74 -1.45 -18.66
CA ASN A 60 -25.77 -1.47 -19.75
C ASN A 60 -26.01 -0.31 -20.72
N SER A 61 -24.92 0.20 -21.27
CA SER A 61 -24.91 1.25 -22.28
C SER A 61 -23.94 0.90 -23.41
N VAL A 62 -24.21 1.47 -24.59
CA VAL A 62 -23.31 1.42 -25.74
C VAL A 62 -23.01 2.85 -26.16
N GLY A 63 -21.79 3.30 -25.89
CA GLY A 63 -21.28 4.60 -26.30
C GLY A 63 -21.13 4.68 -27.82
N LEU A 64 -21.78 5.67 -28.43
CA LEU A 64 -21.87 5.77 -29.89
C LEU A 64 -20.79 6.69 -30.46
N ILE A 65 -20.35 7.69 -29.70
CA ILE A 65 -19.35 8.67 -30.16
C ILE A 65 -17.97 8.22 -29.76
N LYS A 66 -17.02 8.25 -30.69
CA LYS A 66 -15.62 7.97 -30.41
C LYS A 66 -14.86 9.25 -30.05
N ASN A 67 -15.10 10.30 -30.82
CA ASN A 67 -14.44 11.59 -30.65
C ASN A 67 -15.34 12.69 -31.21
N SER A 68 -15.20 13.91 -30.73
CA SER A 68 -15.95 15.07 -31.22
C SER A 68 -15.12 16.34 -31.17
N GLU A 69 -15.54 17.34 -31.94
CA GLU A 69 -14.85 18.64 -32.02
C GLU A 69 -14.81 19.38 -30.68
N HIS A 70 -15.89 19.30 -29.91
CA HIS A 70 -16.09 20.10 -28.70
C HIS A 70 -15.90 19.31 -27.39
N TYR A 71 -16.21 18.01 -27.39
CA TYR A 71 -16.20 17.18 -26.18
C TYR A 71 -15.00 16.22 -26.13
N GLY A 72 -14.25 16.09 -27.23
CA GLY A 72 -13.14 15.14 -27.31
C GLY A 72 -13.62 13.70 -27.28
N GLU A 73 -12.80 12.82 -26.69
CA GLU A 73 -13.10 11.39 -26.49
C GLU A 73 -13.99 11.21 -25.27
N ASP A 74 -15.30 11.30 -25.48
CA ASP A 74 -16.31 11.03 -24.47
C ASP A 74 -17.39 10.12 -25.06
N PRO A 75 -17.29 8.79 -24.84
CA PRO A 75 -18.21 7.84 -25.43
C PRO A 75 -19.61 7.84 -24.81
N GLU A 76 -19.78 8.45 -23.64
CA GLU A 76 -21.01 8.39 -22.87
C GLU A 76 -21.94 9.58 -23.12
N ILE A 77 -21.48 10.61 -23.85
CA ILE A 77 -22.30 11.76 -24.26
C ILE A 77 -23.52 11.39 -25.10
N LEU A 78 -23.47 10.25 -25.81
CA LEU A 78 -24.59 9.71 -26.56
C LEU A 78 -24.52 8.19 -26.56
N ILE A 79 -25.54 7.58 -25.98
CA ILE A 79 -25.58 6.15 -25.71
C ILE A 79 -26.82 5.49 -26.28
N TRP A 80 -26.67 4.21 -26.60
CA TRP A 80 -27.78 3.28 -26.79
C TRP A 80 -27.95 2.40 -25.55
N LEU A 81 -29.19 2.29 -25.05
CA LEU A 81 -29.53 1.55 -23.83
C LEU A 81 -30.23 0.23 -24.21
N PRO A 82 -29.50 -0.89 -24.36
CA PRO A 82 -30.02 -2.13 -24.95
C PRO A 82 -31.21 -2.75 -24.22
N ARG A 83 -31.27 -2.61 -22.88
CA ARG A 83 -32.34 -3.17 -22.05
C ARG A 83 -33.59 -2.29 -21.99
N ILE A 84 -33.43 -1.00 -22.31
CA ILE A 84 -34.54 -0.03 -22.41
C ILE A 84 -35.06 0.02 -23.85
N GLY A 85 -34.17 -0.17 -24.83
CA GLY A 85 -34.49 -0.06 -26.25
C GLY A 85 -34.58 1.40 -26.72
N LEU A 86 -33.87 2.32 -26.07
CA LEU A 86 -33.88 3.75 -26.37
C LEU A 86 -32.46 4.33 -26.46
N TYR A 87 -32.37 5.47 -27.14
CA TYR A 87 -31.20 6.34 -27.09
C TYR A 87 -31.28 7.24 -25.85
N GLY A 88 -30.12 7.71 -25.39
CA GLY A 88 -30.03 8.68 -24.32
C GLY A 88 -28.69 9.37 -24.26
N THR A 89 -28.54 10.22 -23.25
CA THR A 89 -27.29 10.87 -22.84
C THR A 89 -27.18 10.78 -21.32
N TRP A 90 -25.95 10.60 -20.80
CA TRP A 90 -25.70 10.37 -19.39
C TRP A 90 -24.84 11.48 -18.80
N ASP A 91 -25.37 12.19 -17.81
CA ASP A 91 -24.61 13.13 -16.99
C ASP A 91 -23.98 12.36 -15.82
N SER A 92 -22.72 11.96 -16.00
CA SER A 92 -21.95 11.25 -14.98
C SER A 92 -21.63 12.12 -13.74
N SER A 93 -21.77 13.45 -13.83
CA SER A 93 -21.51 14.35 -12.71
C SER A 93 -22.69 14.44 -11.73
N HIS A 94 -23.91 14.19 -12.22
CA HIS A 94 -25.14 14.17 -11.42
C HIS A 94 -25.78 12.77 -11.34
N ASP A 95 -25.17 11.75 -11.96
CA ASP A 95 -25.73 10.40 -12.08
C ASP A 95 -27.14 10.42 -12.72
N GLU A 96 -27.36 11.31 -13.70
CA GLU A 96 -28.65 11.51 -14.37
C GLU A 96 -28.65 10.92 -15.78
N LEU A 97 -29.71 10.18 -16.12
CA LEU A 97 -29.90 9.61 -17.45
C LEU A 97 -31.08 10.25 -18.15
N HIS A 98 -30.81 10.90 -19.28
CA HIS A 98 -31.83 11.50 -20.14
C HIS A 98 -32.09 10.58 -21.32
N ILE A 99 -33.31 10.08 -21.45
CA ILE A 99 -33.74 9.19 -22.54
C ILE A 99 -34.53 9.95 -23.61
N PHE A 100 -34.49 9.43 -24.84
CA PHE A 100 -35.19 10.01 -26.00
C PHE A 100 -36.29 9.05 -26.48
N PRO A 101 -37.55 9.18 -26.00
CA PRO A 101 -38.63 8.25 -26.33
C PRO A 101 -38.94 8.14 -27.82
N ASP A 102 -38.87 9.26 -28.54
CA ASP A 102 -39.09 9.34 -29.99
C ASP A 102 -37.78 9.30 -30.80
N GLY A 103 -36.66 8.96 -30.14
CA GLY A 103 -35.33 8.91 -30.75
C GLY A 103 -35.24 7.86 -31.85
N ASN A 104 -34.99 8.29 -33.08
CA ASN A 104 -34.65 7.42 -34.20
C ASN A 104 -33.30 7.81 -34.81
N TRP A 105 -32.42 6.84 -35.05
CA TRP A 105 -31.05 7.10 -35.52
C TRP A 105 -31.01 7.90 -36.82
N ASN A 106 -31.88 7.58 -37.79
CA ASN A 106 -31.87 8.28 -39.07
C ASN A 106 -32.26 9.75 -38.94
N THR A 107 -33.08 10.09 -37.96
CA THR A 107 -33.43 11.47 -37.64
C THR A 107 -32.29 12.14 -36.85
N MET A 108 -31.82 11.49 -35.80
CA MET A 108 -30.79 12.02 -34.88
C MET A 108 -29.48 12.34 -35.59
N LYS A 109 -28.99 11.46 -36.47
CA LYS A 109 -27.68 11.63 -37.13
C LYS A 109 -27.58 12.84 -38.07
N SER A 110 -28.69 13.53 -38.34
CA SER A 110 -28.68 14.79 -39.10
C SER A 110 -28.29 16.00 -38.25
N ASN A 111 -28.52 15.93 -36.93
CA ASN A 111 -28.09 16.93 -35.96
C ASN A 111 -28.06 16.31 -34.55
N LEU A 112 -26.87 15.97 -34.04
CA LEU A 112 -26.71 15.30 -32.75
C LEU A 112 -26.68 16.26 -31.55
N THR A 113 -26.37 17.54 -31.78
CA THR A 113 -26.15 18.52 -30.72
C THR A 113 -27.33 18.65 -29.74
N PRO A 114 -28.61 18.77 -30.19
CA PRO A 114 -29.73 18.89 -29.26
C PRO A 114 -29.92 17.67 -28.35
N PHE A 115 -29.48 16.49 -28.80
CA PHE A 115 -29.56 15.25 -28.02
C PHE A 115 -28.42 15.18 -27.00
N ILE A 116 -27.20 15.50 -27.41
CA ILE A 116 -26.02 15.48 -26.52
C ILE A 116 -26.13 16.55 -25.43
N GLU A 117 -26.52 17.77 -25.79
CA GLU A 117 -26.61 18.91 -24.87
C GLU A 117 -27.90 18.89 -24.03
N ALA A 118 -28.79 17.91 -24.22
CA ALA A 118 -29.99 17.76 -23.40
C ALA A 118 -29.64 17.62 -21.91
N GLN A 119 -28.54 16.95 -21.59
CA GLN A 119 -28.04 16.76 -20.22
C GLN A 119 -27.60 18.07 -19.53
N TRP A 120 -27.30 19.12 -20.29
CA TRP A 120 -26.85 20.42 -19.74
C TRP A 120 -27.84 21.56 -19.97
N GLY A 121 -29.01 21.27 -20.53
CA GLY A 121 -30.04 22.27 -20.84
C GLY A 121 -29.82 22.99 -22.16
N TYR A 122 -30.11 22.32 -23.27
CA TYR A 122 -30.04 22.89 -24.63
C TYR A 122 -30.95 24.14 -24.81
N GLU A 123 -30.40 25.24 -25.32
CA GLU A 123 -31.10 26.52 -25.51
C GLU A 123 -31.52 26.83 -26.97
N GLY A 124 -31.18 25.98 -27.94
CA GLY A 124 -31.52 26.21 -29.36
C GLY A 124 -33.02 26.14 -29.70
N ASP A 125 -33.38 26.57 -30.91
CA ASP A 125 -34.78 26.56 -31.39
C ASP A 125 -35.28 25.15 -31.78
N ASP A 126 -34.36 24.21 -32.02
CA ASP A 126 -34.61 22.81 -32.40
C ASP A 126 -34.52 21.85 -31.21
N LYS A 127 -35.00 22.29 -30.03
CA LYS A 127 -35.11 21.45 -28.83
C LYS A 127 -35.86 20.15 -29.10
N ILE A 128 -35.33 19.09 -28.52
CA ILE A 128 -35.91 17.74 -28.57
C ILE A 128 -36.62 17.42 -27.26
N GLU A 129 -37.67 16.61 -27.36
CA GLU A 129 -38.30 16.03 -26.18
C GLU A 129 -37.41 14.94 -25.60
N HIS A 130 -37.06 15.06 -24.32
CA HIS A 130 -36.34 14.06 -23.57
C HIS A 130 -36.96 13.91 -22.18
N ILE A 131 -36.64 12.81 -21.52
CA ILE A 131 -37.10 12.51 -20.17
C ILE A 131 -35.88 12.19 -19.32
N THR A 132 -35.66 12.96 -18.27
CA THR A 132 -34.74 12.59 -17.19
C THR A 132 -35.40 11.48 -16.38
N LEU A 133 -34.73 10.35 -16.19
CA LEU A 133 -35.26 9.28 -15.34
C LEU A 133 -35.16 9.69 -13.87
N GLU A 134 -36.30 9.67 -13.18
CA GLU A 134 -36.43 9.95 -11.74
C GLU A 134 -36.74 8.69 -10.93
N ASP A 135 -36.90 7.54 -11.60
CA ASP A 135 -37.12 6.22 -11.00
C ASP A 135 -36.69 5.10 -11.96
N ALA A 136 -36.60 3.88 -11.43
CA ALA A 136 -36.39 2.66 -12.21
C ALA A 136 -37.70 1.90 -12.52
N GLU A 137 -38.84 2.32 -11.99
CA GLU A 137 -40.15 1.65 -12.13
C GLU A 137 -40.68 1.69 -13.56
N ARG A 138 -40.35 2.74 -14.30
CA ARG A 138 -40.72 2.85 -15.72
C ARG A 138 -40.15 1.73 -16.59
N TYR A 139 -38.98 1.19 -16.22
CA TYR A 139 -38.29 0.11 -16.93
C TYR A 139 -37.75 -0.93 -15.92
N PRO A 140 -38.64 -1.69 -15.25
CA PRO A 140 -38.28 -2.44 -14.05
C PRO A 140 -37.33 -3.61 -14.31
N THR A 141 -37.25 -4.08 -15.56
CA THR A 141 -36.33 -5.15 -15.98
C THR A 141 -35.05 -4.61 -16.63
N ALA A 142 -34.91 -3.29 -16.74
CA ALA A 142 -33.76 -2.66 -17.41
C ALA A 142 -32.65 -2.25 -16.46
N PHE A 143 -32.94 -2.15 -15.17
CA PHE A 143 -31.97 -1.74 -14.16
C PHE A 143 -31.63 -2.87 -13.19
N ASP A 144 -30.43 -2.81 -12.65
CA ASP A 144 -29.98 -3.61 -11.52
C ASP A 144 -29.70 -2.68 -10.34
N PHE A 145 -30.40 -2.90 -9.23
CA PHE A 145 -30.10 -2.20 -7.99
C PHE A 145 -28.97 -2.92 -7.25
N ILE A 146 -27.85 -2.22 -7.06
CA ILE A 146 -26.68 -2.72 -6.35
C ILE A 146 -26.51 -1.89 -5.08
N PRO A 147 -26.66 -2.50 -3.89
CA PRO A 147 -26.43 -1.82 -2.63
C PRO A 147 -25.00 -1.32 -2.47
N TYR A 148 -24.81 -0.27 -1.69
CA TYR A 148 -23.49 0.12 -1.22
C TYR A 148 -22.95 -0.87 -0.18
N ASP A 149 -21.64 -0.85 0.09
CA ASP A 149 -21.02 -1.59 1.21
C ASP A 149 -21.30 -3.11 1.19
N LEU A 150 -21.39 -3.72 0.01
CA LEU A 150 -21.61 -5.17 -0.11
C LEU A 150 -20.45 -5.98 0.44
N ASP A 151 -19.22 -5.46 0.41
CA ASP A 151 -18.04 -6.07 1.03
C ASP A 151 -18.25 -6.23 2.54
N LYS A 152 -18.67 -5.17 3.24
CA LYS A 152 -19.02 -5.19 4.67
C LYS A 152 -20.21 -6.09 4.94
N THR A 153 -21.18 -6.11 4.02
CA THR A 153 -22.35 -6.99 4.14
C THR A 153 -21.90 -8.44 4.14
N VAL A 154 -21.16 -8.87 3.13
CA VAL A 154 -20.65 -10.26 3.00
C VAL A 154 -19.76 -10.62 4.18
N HIS A 155 -18.88 -9.72 4.61
CA HIS A 155 -18.00 -9.95 5.75
C HIS A 155 -18.77 -10.36 7.03
N ASN A 156 -19.97 -9.79 7.23
CA ASN A 156 -20.81 -10.07 8.39
C ASN A 156 -21.80 -11.23 8.19
N LEU A 157 -21.99 -11.72 6.95
CA LEU A 157 -22.88 -12.86 6.69
C LEU A 157 -22.29 -14.15 7.28
N SER A 158 -23.17 -15.05 7.71
CA SER A 158 -22.78 -16.42 8.02
C SER A 158 -22.58 -17.25 6.73
N ASP A 159 -21.79 -18.32 6.81
CA ASP A 159 -21.56 -19.23 5.68
C ASP A 159 -22.84 -19.91 5.15
N GLY A 160 -23.94 -19.88 5.91
CA GLY A 160 -25.24 -20.40 5.47
C GLY A 160 -26.01 -19.45 4.53
N GLU A 161 -25.68 -18.17 4.56
CA GLU A 161 -26.40 -17.11 3.83
C GLU A 161 -25.75 -16.78 2.48
N LEU A 162 -24.52 -17.24 2.26
CA LEU A 162 -23.71 -16.93 1.06
C LEU A 162 -24.36 -17.35 -0.26
N ASN A 163 -25.05 -18.49 -0.31
CA ASN A 163 -25.75 -18.91 -1.54
C ASN A 163 -26.93 -17.98 -1.86
N ALA A 164 -27.68 -17.54 -0.85
CA ALA A 164 -28.78 -16.60 -1.04
C ALA A 164 -28.27 -15.21 -1.47
N PHE A 165 -27.08 -14.81 -0.99
CA PHE A 165 -26.40 -13.61 -1.48
C PHE A 165 -26.08 -13.72 -2.98
N LEU A 166 -25.50 -14.84 -3.43
CA LEU A 166 -25.22 -15.06 -4.86
C LEU A 166 -26.49 -15.09 -5.71
N GLU A 167 -27.52 -15.83 -5.28
CA GLU A 167 -28.82 -15.88 -5.96
C GLU A 167 -29.43 -14.48 -6.16
N ARG A 168 -29.18 -13.56 -5.23
CA ARG A 168 -29.72 -12.21 -5.27
C ARG A 168 -28.89 -11.24 -6.11
N TYR A 169 -27.56 -11.31 -6.03
CA TYR A 169 -26.70 -10.24 -6.54
C TYR A 169 -25.69 -10.66 -7.61
N GLU A 170 -25.37 -11.95 -7.77
CA GLU A 170 -24.29 -12.40 -8.67
C GLU A 170 -24.54 -11.94 -10.11
N ASP A 171 -25.69 -12.28 -10.69
CA ASP A 171 -26.01 -11.92 -12.07
C ASP A 171 -26.17 -10.41 -12.27
N ALA A 172 -26.64 -9.68 -11.25
CA ALA A 172 -26.79 -8.23 -11.29
C ALA A 172 -25.43 -7.54 -11.38
N ILE A 173 -24.49 -7.89 -10.51
CA ILE A 173 -23.14 -7.32 -10.49
C ILE A 173 -22.38 -7.74 -11.75
N LEU A 174 -22.43 -9.02 -12.13
CA LEU A 174 -21.69 -9.56 -13.28
C LEU A 174 -22.24 -9.11 -14.65
N ARG A 175 -23.34 -8.34 -14.69
CA ARG A 175 -23.80 -7.65 -15.89
C ARG A 175 -23.06 -6.33 -16.15
N HIS A 176 -22.32 -5.83 -15.16
CA HIS A 176 -21.66 -4.53 -15.21
C HIS A 176 -20.16 -4.70 -15.00
N PRO A 177 -19.38 -5.18 -15.98
CA PRO A 177 -17.90 -5.17 -15.91
C PRO A 177 -17.35 -3.76 -16.13
N ASP A 178 -16.11 -3.53 -15.69
CA ASP A 178 -15.34 -2.30 -15.94
C ASP A 178 -15.99 -1.04 -15.33
N VAL A 179 -16.63 -1.19 -14.15
CA VAL A 179 -17.28 -0.08 -13.44
C VAL A 179 -16.57 0.17 -12.11
N SER A 180 -15.84 1.27 -12.01
CA SER A 180 -15.03 1.61 -10.82
C SER A 180 -15.85 1.75 -9.54
N SER A 181 -17.08 2.26 -9.62
CA SER A 181 -17.97 2.36 -8.45
C SER A 181 -18.44 1.01 -7.89
N LEU A 182 -18.18 -0.09 -8.58
CA LEU A 182 -18.57 -1.45 -8.17
C LEU A 182 -17.43 -2.26 -7.54
N ASP A 183 -16.30 -1.64 -7.19
CA ASP A 183 -15.16 -2.27 -6.51
C ASP A 183 -15.60 -3.11 -5.29
N ASP A 184 -16.41 -2.54 -4.38
CA ASP A 184 -16.95 -3.25 -3.21
C ASP A 184 -17.80 -4.46 -3.60
N ALA A 185 -18.61 -4.34 -4.67
CA ALA A 185 -19.50 -5.39 -5.12
C ALA A 185 -18.73 -6.55 -5.77
N TYR A 186 -17.71 -6.25 -6.58
CA TYR A 186 -16.81 -7.28 -7.12
C TYR A 186 -16.04 -7.98 -6.00
N PHE A 187 -15.57 -7.22 -5.00
CA PHE A 187 -14.87 -7.79 -3.86
C PHE A 187 -15.77 -8.68 -3.00
N ALA A 188 -17.01 -8.27 -2.77
CA ALA A 188 -18.02 -9.05 -2.06
C ALA A 188 -18.28 -10.42 -2.73
N LEU A 189 -18.36 -10.45 -4.06
CA LEU A 189 -18.46 -11.71 -4.80
C LEU A 189 -17.19 -12.56 -4.67
N ALA A 190 -16.00 -11.94 -4.74
CA ALA A 190 -14.73 -12.65 -4.57
C ALA A 190 -14.61 -13.30 -3.18
N GLU A 191 -14.95 -12.58 -2.12
CA GLU A 191 -15.01 -13.09 -0.75
C GLU A 191 -16.02 -14.23 -0.63
N THR A 192 -17.21 -14.06 -1.21
CA THR A 192 -18.24 -15.10 -1.20
C THR A 192 -17.76 -16.39 -1.87
N TYR A 193 -17.14 -16.31 -3.05
CA TYR A 193 -16.60 -17.47 -3.75
C TYR A 193 -15.47 -18.14 -2.99
N TYR A 194 -14.58 -17.35 -2.38
CA TYR A 194 -13.51 -17.87 -1.53
C TYR A 194 -14.09 -18.67 -0.35
N ARG A 195 -15.03 -18.09 0.40
CA ARG A 195 -15.65 -18.74 1.56
C ARG A 195 -16.42 -20.00 1.18
N LEU A 196 -17.21 -19.97 0.11
CA LEU A 196 -17.90 -21.16 -0.40
C LEU A 196 -16.91 -22.24 -0.88
N GLY A 197 -15.85 -21.87 -1.59
CA GLY A 197 -14.84 -22.82 -2.06
C GLY A 197 -14.01 -23.46 -0.95
N LYS A 198 -13.85 -22.79 0.20
CA LYS A 198 -13.25 -23.38 1.40
C LYS A 198 -14.13 -24.46 2.04
N LYS A 199 -15.45 -24.34 1.90
CA LYS A 199 -16.44 -25.27 2.45
C LYS A 199 -16.77 -26.42 1.50
N GLU A 200 -16.89 -26.14 0.21
CA GLU A 200 -17.19 -27.10 -0.87
C GLU A 200 -15.89 -27.62 -1.51
N SER A 201 -15.14 -28.44 -0.77
CA SER A 201 -13.83 -28.92 -1.23
C SER A 201 -13.87 -29.73 -2.53
N ASP A 202 -15.00 -30.36 -2.84
CA ASP A 202 -15.25 -31.10 -4.08
C ASP A 202 -15.47 -30.19 -5.31
N ARG A 203 -15.77 -28.89 -5.08
CA ARG A 203 -16.00 -27.88 -6.12
C ARG A 203 -14.97 -26.75 -6.09
N ILE A 204 -13.82 -26.96 -5.45
CA ILE A 204 -12.80 -25.92 -5.29
C ILE A 204 -12.37 -25.29 -6.62
N ASP A 205 -12.15 -26.08 -7.66
CA ASP A 205 -11.73 -25.58 -8.97
C ASP A 205 -12.82 -24.75 -9.68
N PHE A 206 -14.09 -25.04 -9.40
CA PHE A 206 -15.20 -24.25 -9.89
C PHE A 206 -15.19 -22.85 -9.26
N TRP A 207 -15.04 -22.77 -7.94
CA TRP A 207 -15.00 -21.50 -7.21
C TRP A 207 -13.75 -20.67 -7.54
N ARG A 208 -12.59 -21.32 -7.67
CA ARG A 208 -11.35 -20.66 -8.12
C ARG A 208 -11.51 -20.05 -9.51
N LYS A 209 -12.12 -20.77 -10.46
CA LYS A 209 -12.38 -20.22 -11.80
C LYS A 209 -13.31 -19.02 -11.78
N LYS A 210 -14.37 -19.05 -10.96
CA LYS A 210 -15.26 -17.90 -10.77
C LYS A 210 -14.51 -16.69 -10.20
N LEU A 211 -13.66 -16.89 -9.19
CA LEU A 211 -12.87 -15.82 -8.58
C LEU A 211 -11.85 -15.24 -9.56
N LEU A 212 -11.12 -16.07 -10.32
CA LEU A 212 -10.18 -15.57 -11.33
C LEU A 212 -10.88 -14.71 -12.38
N ARG A 213 -12.09 -15.10 -12.80
CA ARG A 213 -12.89 -14.33 -13.75
C ARG A 213 -13.35 -12.99 -13.19
N ILE A 214 -13.53 -12.85 -11.87
CA ILE A 214 -13.91 -11.57 -11.26
C ILE A 214 -12.87 -10.48 -11.51
N LEU A 215 -11.58 -10.81 -11.63
CA LEU A 215 -10.57 -9.79 -11.89
C LEU A 215 -10.73 -9.13 -13.25
N ASP A 216 -11.30 -9.83 -14.24
CA ASP A 216 -11.62 -9.26 -15.54
C ASP A 216 -12.79 -8.25 -15.48
N TYR A 217 -13.43 -8.08 -14.31
CA TYR A 217 -14.50 -7.11 -14.08
C TYR A 217 -14.01 -5.80 -13.47
N TYR A 218 -12.83 -5.78 -12.84
CA TYR A 218 -12.25 -4.53 -12.36
C TYR A 218 -11.72 -3.74 -13.55
N PRO A 219 -11.81 -2.40 -13.52
CA PRO A 219 -11.14 -1.59 -14.51
C PRO A 219 -9.63 -1.82 -14.52
N GLU A 220 -9.01 -1.61 -15.67
CA GLU A 220 -7.57 -1.86 -15.84
C GLU A 220 -6.75 -1.03 -14.85
N GLY A 221 -6.00 -1.70 -13.98
CA GLY A 221 -5.17 -1.03 -12.96
C GLY A 221 -5.91 -0.55 -11.71
N GLU A 222 -7.22 -0.78 -11.59
CA GLU A 222 -8.05 -0.30 -10.47
C GLU A 222 -8.23 -1.32 -9.34
N PHE A 223 -7.54 -2.46 -9.38
CA PHE A 223 -7.55 -3.38 -8.24
C PHE A 223 -6.60 -2.88 -7.13
N HIS A 224 -7.16 -2.36 -6.04
CA HIS A 224 -6.41 -1.79 -4.89
C HIS A 224 -6.67 -2.53 -3.58
N ARG A 225 -7.02 -3.81 -3.64
CA ARG A 225 -7.35 -4.67 -2.48
C ARG A 225 -6.22 -5.66 -2.17
N GLU A 226 -4.96 -5.33 -2.46
CA GLU A 226 -3.82 -6.26 -2.28
C GLU A 226 -3.65 -6.74 -0.84
N ARG A 227 -4.07 -5.93 0.14
CA ARG A 227 -3.98 -6.30 1.55
C ARG A 227 -5.18 -7.12 2.01
N GLU A 228 -6.39 -6.62 1.83
CA GLU A 228 -7.65 -7.25 2.27
C GLU A 228 -7.94 -8.51 1.45
N GLY A 229 -7.68 -8.46 0.15
CA GLY A 229 -7.86 -9.55 -0.80
C GLY A 229 -6.71 -10.53 -0.90
N ALA A 230 -5.61 -10.35 -0.15
CA ALA A 230 -4.40 -11.14 -0.29
C ALA A 230 -4.65 -12.66 -0.25
N GLU A 231 -5.36 -13.13 0.79
CA GLU A 231 -5.65 -14.55 0.95
C GLU A 231 -6.61 -15.06 -0.13
N ILE A 232 -7.62 -14.26 -0.48
CA ILE A 232 -8.63 -14.55 -1.50
C ILE A 232 -7.95 -14.77 -2.87
N CYS A 233 -7.18 -13.77 -3.32
CA CYS A 233 -6.52 -13.79 -4.63
C CYS A 233 -5.47 -14.90 -4.73
N VAL A 234 -4.65 -15.07 -3.69
CA VAL A 234 -3.65 -16.14 -3.67
C VAL A 234 -4.33 -17.49 -3.68
N TRP A 235 -5.33 -17.73 -2.82
CA TRP A 235 -6.05 -19.01 -2.77
C TRP A 235 -6.65 -19.40 -4.12
N ALA A 236 -7.09 -18.42 -4.91
CA ALA A 236 -7.59 -18.62 -6.25
C ALA A 236 -6.52 -19.11 -7.23
N SER A 237 -5.35 -18.46 -7.23
CA SER A 237 -4.18 -18.89 -7.98
C SER A 237 -2.89 -18.32 -7.42
N SER A 238 -1.87 -19.16 -7.30
CA SER A 238 -0.51 -18.73 -6.99
C SER A 238 0.06 -17.78 -8.05
N ASP A 239 -0.30 -17.94 -9.32
CA ASP A 239 0.23 -17.08 -10.40
C ASP A 239 -0.36 -15.67 -10.29
N LEU A 240 -1.65 -15.58 -9.94
CA LEU A 240 -2.31 -14.31 -9.63
C LEU A 240 -1.68 -13.65 -8.40
N GLY A 241 -1.46 -14.42 -7.33
CA GLY A 241 -0.81 -13.89 -6.12
C GLY A 241 0.57 -13.29 -6.41
N LEU A 242 1.38 -13.95 -7.24
CA LEU A 242 2.69 -13.45 -7.66
C LEU A 242 2.59 -12.25 -8.61
N SER A 243 1.60 -12.20 -9.51
CA SER A 243 1.42 -11.05 -10.39
C SER A 243 0.99 -9.81 -9.61
N LEU A 244 0.05 -9.94 -8.67
CA LEU A 244 -0.35 -8.84 -7.78
C LEU A 244 0.84 -8.36 -6.94
N PHE A 245 1.63 -9.28 -6.40
CA PHE A 245 2.82 -8.91 -5.65
C PHE A 245 3.84 -8.16 -6.52
N ARG A 246 4.10 -8.61 -7.76
CA ARG A 246 4.98 -7.88 -8.70
C ARG A 246 4.45 -6.50 -9.05
N ASN A 247 3.15 -6.39 -9.36
CA ASN A 247 2.52 -5.11 -9.66
C ASN A 247 2.65 -4.14 -8.48
N LEU A 248 2.45 -4.63 -7.25
CA LEU A 248 2.64 -3.85 -6.02
C LEU A 248 4.09 -3.35 -5.87
N LEU A 249 5.08 -4.18 -6.21
CA LEU A 249 6.50 -3.78 -6.20
C LEU A 249 6.86 -2.80 -7.31
N ASP A 250 6.08 -2.75 -8.39
CA ASP A 250 6.24 -1.80 -9.49
C ASP A 250 5.52 -0.48 -9.26
N LYS A 251 4.52 -0.44 -8.36
CA LYS A 251 3.95 0.82 -7.86
C LYS A 251 5.07 1.61 -7.17
N ASP A 252 5.08 2.93 -7.34
CA ASP A 252 6.04 3.86 -6.71
C ASP A 252 5.77 4.05 -5.20
N GLU A 253 5.45 2.95 -4.51
CA GLU A 253 5.17 2.91 -3.08
C GLU A 253 6.45 2.80 -2.27
N LYS A 254 6.59 3.67 -1.26
CA LYS A 254 7.77 3.67 -0.40
C LYS A 254 7.89 2.45 0.51
N GLN A 255 6.79 1.73 0.75
CA GLN A 255 6.72 0.63 1.73
C GLN A 255 5.70 -0.45 1.33
N PRO A 256 5.96 -1.21 0.25
CA PRO A 256 5.04 -2.24 -0.25
C PRO A 256 4.73 -3.32 0.79
N GLU A 257 5.60 -3.52 1.79
CA GLU A 257 5.35 -4.45 2.89
C GLU A 257 4.08 -4.13 3.70
N TYR A 258 3.68 -2.85 3.79
CA TYR A 258 2.47 -2.42 4.53
C TYR A 258 1.24 -2.26 3.64
N ALA A 259 1.41 -2.11 2.34
CA ALA A 259 0.33 -1.95 1.37
C ALA A 259 -0.27 -3.28 0.88
N GLY A 260 0.35 -4.41 1.21
CA GLY A 260 -0.17 -5.74 0.87
C GLY A 260 0.92 -6.78 0.66
N GLY A 261 2.18 -6.38 0.50
CA GLY A 261 3.29 -7.29 0.22
C GLY A 261 3.47 -8.36 1.29
N ALA A 262 3.41 -7.97 2.57
CA ALA A 262 3.47 -8.94 3.67
C ALA A 262 2.25 -9.88 3.67
N SER A 263 1.05 -9.39 3.37
CA SER A 263 -0.17 -10.20 3.31
C SER A 263 -0.12 -11.19 2.14
N LEU A 264 0.25 -10.74 0.94
CA LEU A 264 0.38 -11.57 -0.26
C LEU A 264 1.40 -12.69 -0.06
N LEU A 265 2.58 -12.38 0.49
CA LEU A 265 3.59 -13.41 0.76
C LEU A 265 3.18 -14.36 1.88
N SER A 266 2.48 -13.88 2.92
CA SER A 266 1.92 -14.72 3.98
C SER A 266 0.94 -15.74 3.39
N ALA A 267 -0.04 -15.27 2.62
CA ALA A 267 -1.02 -16.13 1.96
C ALA A 267 -0.34 -17.10 0.99
N PHE A 268 0.65 -16.63 0.20
CA PHE A 268 1.36 -17.47 -0.77
C PHE A 268 2.05 -18.64 -0.09
N LEU A 269 2.75 -18.39 1.01
CA LEU A 269 3.47 -19.42 1.75
C LEU A 269 2.55 -20.34 2.56
N ILE A 270 1.35 -19.88 2.93
CA ILE A 270 0.33 -20.75 3.54
C ILE A 270 -0.25 -21.72 2.51
N HIS A 271 -0.56 -21.25 1.30
CA HIS A 271 -1.31 -22.03 0.30
C HIS A 271 -0.42 -22.77 -0.71
N PHE A 272 0.78 -22.27 -1.01
CA PHE A 272 1.67 -22.75 -2.08
C PHE A 272 3.13 -22.74 -1.62
N ALA A 273 3.39 -23.25 -0.42
CA ALA A 273 4.75 -23.34 0.15
C ALA A 273 5.73 -24.07 -0.78
N ASP A 274 5.26 -25.07 -1.53
CA ASP A 274 6.02 -25.83 -2.53
C ASP A 274 6.52 -24.96 -3.70
N ARG A 275 5.89 -23.81 -3.93
CA ARG A 275 6.25 -22.84 -4.98
C ARG A 275 7.07 -21.66 -4.46
N SER A 276 7.58 -21.71 -3.23
CA SER A 276 8.31 -20.61 -2.57
C SER A 276 9.52 -20.09 -3.37
N GLU A 277 10.13 -20.93 -4.20
CA GLU A 277 11.26 -20.53 -5.07
C GLU A 277 10.88 -19.41 -6.05
N SER A 278 9.59 -19.26 -6.37
CA SER A 278 9.08 -18.16 -7.20
C SER A 278 9.29 -16.79 -6.55
N ILE A 279 9.23 -16.70 -5.22
CA ILE A 279 9.52 -15.48 -4.45
C ILE A 279 11.01 -15.15 -4.55
N LEU A 280 11.87 -16.16 -4.47
CA LEU A 280 13.31 -15.96 -4.63
C LEU A 280 13.65 -15.48 -6.04
N GLU A 281 12.98 -16.01 -7.07
CA GLU A 281 13.19 -15.57 -8.45
C GLU A 281 12.90 -14.07 -8.62
N ILE A 282 11.82 -13.56 -8.01
CA ILE A 282 11.52 -12.12 -7.99
C ILE A 282 12.65 -11.33 -7.32
N SER A 283 13.19 -11.88 -6.23
CA SER A 283 14.26 -11.27 -5.43
C SER A 283 15.62 -11.25 -6.10
N LYS A 284 15.80 -11.90 -7.26
CA LYS A 284 17.06 -11.82 -8.03
C LYS A 284 17.22 -10.49 -8.75
N SER A 285 16.14 -9.75 -8.96
CA SER A 285 16.19 -8.39 -9.50
C SER A 285 16.56 -7.40 -8.39
N PRO A 286 17.69 -6.66 -8.49
CA PRO A 286 18.08 -5.67 -7.48
C PRO A 286 17.00 -4.63 -7.15
N LYS A 287 16.14 -4.31 -8.13
CA LYS A 287 14.99 -3.42 -7.96
C LYS A 287 14.02 -3.92 -6.88
N TYR A 288 13.86 -5.24 -6.75
CA TYR A 288 12.86 -5.87 -5.89
C TYR A 288 13.44 -6.47 -4.62
N THR A 289 14.72 -6.85 -4.59
CA THR A 289 15.34 -7.64 -3.51
C THR A 289 15.01 -7.12 -2.11
N THR A 290 15.25 -5.82 -1.84
CA THR A 290 15.00 -5.24 -0.52
C THR A 290 13.52 -5.25 -0.17
N ALA A 291 12.66 -4.92 -1.12
CA ALA A 291 11.21 -4.85 -0.89
C ALA A 291 10.61 -6.23 -0.60
N VAL A 292 11.08 -7.28 -1.29
CA VAL A 292 10.69 -8.67 -0.99
C VAL A 292 11.17 -9.07 0.40
N LEU A 293 12.43 -8.77 0.74
CA LEU A 293 12.98 -9.05 2.06
C LEU A 293 12.16 -8.38 3.18
N ARG A 294 11.89 -7.08 3.06
CA ARG A 294 11.08 -6.33 4.04
C ARG A 294 9.66 -6.87 4.17
N SER A 295 9.07 -7.32 3.07
CA SER A 295 7.74 -7.95 3.06
C SER A 295 7.73 -9.27 3.83
N LEU A 296 8.73 -10.13 3.62
CA LEU A 296 8.88 -11.38 4.36
C LEU A 296 9.15 -11.17 5.85
N GLU A 297 10.02 -10.21 6.20
CA GLU A 297 10.31 -9.87 7.60
C GLU A 297 9.09 -9.29 8.29
N THR A 298 8.32 -8.45 7.59
CA THR A 298 7.07 -7.88 8.11
C THR A 298 6.01 -8.95 8.29
N ALA A 299 5.86 -9.89 7.34
CA ALA A 299 4.98 -11.05 7.48
C ALA A 299 5.32 -11.89 8.73
N LYS A 300 6.60 -12.24 8.90
CA LYS A 300 7.08 -12.99 10.08
C LYS A 300 6.80 -12.24 11.37
N ARG A 301 7.08 -10.93 11.41
CA ARG A 301 6.83 -10.08 12.57
C ARG A 301 5.34 -10.02 12.90
N TRP A 302 4.48 -9.80 11.92
CA TRP A 302 3.03 -9.75 12.12
C TRP A 302 2.49 -11.05 12.68
N ALA A 303 2.91 -12.21 12.15
CA ALA A 303 2.54 -13.50 12.69
C ALA A 303 2.93 -13.67 14.18
N LEU A 304 4.02 -13.04 14.62
CA LEU A 304 4.47 -13.13 16.01
C LEU A 304 3.81 -12.11 16.94
N THR A 305 3.48 -10.91 16.44
CA THR A 305 3.09 -9.77 17.31
C THR A 305 1.65 -9.29 17.15
N VAL A 306 0.99 -9.56 16.03
CA VAL A 306 -0.39 -9.09 15.77
C VAL A 306 -1.39 -10.15 16.26
N VAL A 307 -2.37 -9.70 17.07
CA VAL A 307 -3.34 -10.59 17.73
C VAL A 307 -4.70 -10.62 17.01
N ASN A 308 -5.05 -9.57 16.27
CA ASN A 308 -6.37 -9.37 15.65
C ASN A 308 -6.31 -9.43 14.11
N ASP A 309 -5.46 -10.29 13.55
CA ASP A 309 -5.33 -10.48 12.11
C ASP A 309 -5.39 -11.99 11.81
N GLU A 310 -6.41 -12.40 11.05
CA GLU A 310 -6.69 -13.82 10.79
C GLU A 310 -5.57 -14.47 9.97
N LEU A 311 -5.06 -13.77 8.95
CA LEU A 311 -4.02 -14.27 8.08
C LEU A 311 -2.68 -14.42 8.83
N ALA A 312 -2.33 -13.44 9.67
CA ALA A 312 -1.18 -13.52 10.56
C ALA A 312 -1.31 -14.69 11.56
N ALA A 313 -2.51 -14.92 12.10
CA ALA A 313 -2.78 -16.05 12.97
C ALA A 313 -2.63 -17.40 12.25
N LYS A 314 -3.12 -17.52 11.01
CA LYS A 314 -2.92 -18.70 10.15
C LYS A 314 -1.44 -18.93 9.86
N LEU A 315 -0.69 -17.88 9.53
CA LEU A 315 0.75 -17.96 9.29
C LEU A 315 1.50 -18.45 10.53
N LYS A 316 1.18 -17.89 11.71
CA LYS A 316 1.76 -18.28 13.00
C LYS A 316 1.55 -19.78 13.30
N GLN A 317 0.37 -20.30 12.97
CA GLN A 317 0.03 -21.70 13.19
C GLN A 317 0.68 -22.65 12.17
N ASN A 318 1.11 -22.14 11.01
CA ASN A 318 1.77 -22.90 9.97
C ASN A 318 3.30 -22.87 10.15
N SER A 319 3.83 -23.82 10.93
CA SER A 319 5.27 -23.90 11.22
C SER A 319 6.14 -24.10 9.97
N ALA A 320 5.63 -24.82 8.97
CA ALA A 320 6.35 -25.04 7.71
C ALA A 320 6.50 -23.72 6.94
N ALA A 321 5.43 -22.92 6.81
CA ALA A 321 5.49 -21.60 6.18
C ALA A 321 6.45 -20.64 6.93
N MET A 322 6.43 -20.64 8.26
CA MET A 322 7.35 -19.83 9.09
C MET A 322 8.82 -20.22 8.88
N GLU A 323 9.10 -21.51 8.71
CA GLU A 323 10.44 -22.02 8.38
C GLU A 323 10.86 -21.60 6.97
N THR A 324 9.94 -21.71 5.99
CA THR A 324 10.17 -21.25 4.62
C THR A 324 10.46 -19.75 4.58
N ILE A 325 9.74 -18.91 5.34
CA ILE A 325 10.04 -17.48 5.44
C ILE A 325 11.46 -17.27 5.94
N SER A 326 11.86 -17.97 7.01
CA SER A 326 13.21 -17.83 7.59
C SER A 326 14.28 -18.21 6.57
N THR A 327 14.08 -19.32 5.86
CA THR A 327 14.97 -19.75 4.77
C THR A 327 15.05 -18.75 3.63
N LEU A 328 13.91 -18.17 3.21
CA LEU A 328 13.88 -17.15 2.14
C LEU A 328 14.57 -15.87 2.57
N VAL A 329 14.33 -15.38 3.79
CA VAL A 329 14.99 -14.20 4.36
C VAL A 329 16.50 -14.37 4.34
N ASP A 330 17.00 -15.53 4.77
CA ASP A 330 18.45 -15.82 4.76
C ASP A 330 19.00 -15.83 3.33
N ARG A 331 18.35 -16.56 2.40
CA ARG A 331 18.78 -16.66 1.01
C ARG A 331 18.75 -15.31 0.28
N ILE A 332 17.75 -14.48 0.52
CA ILE A 332 17.65 -13.13 -0.06
C ILE A 332 18.70 -12.21 0.57
N GLY A 333 18.97 -12.34 1.87
CA GLY A 333 20.08 -11.67 2.53
C GLY A 333 21.42 -12.01 1.87
N GLU A 334 21.67 -13.27 1.53
CA GLU A 334 22.89 -13.67 0.80
C GLU A 334 22.99 -13.06 -0.61
N ILE A 335 21.86 -12.84 -1.31
CA ILE A 335 21.87 -12.11 -2.60
C ILE A 335 22.44 -10.70 -2.41
N ILE A 336 22.02 -10.00 -1.34
CA ILE A 336 22.51 -8.66 -0.99
C ILE A 336 24.00 -8.72 -0.64
N LEU A 337 24.43 -9.68 0.18
CA LEU A 337 25.83 -9.80 0.61
C LEU A 337 26.78 -10.20 -0.52
N THR A 338 26.30 -10.93 -1.52
CA THR A 338 27.11 -11.35 -2.67
C THR A 338 27.32 -10.23 -3.68
N ASN A 339 26.41 -9.25 -3.74
CA ASN A 339 26.46 -8.13 -4.69
C ASN A 339 26.23 -6.77 -4.00
N PRO A 340 27.02 -6.43 -2.96
CA PRO A 340 26.76 -5.30 -2.07
C PRO A 340 26.79 -3.94 -2.77
N GLU A 341 27.46 -3.83 -3.92
CA GLU A 341 27.54 -2.61 -4.73
C GLU A 341 26.20 -2.18 -5.33
N ASN A 342 25.22 -3.08 -5.42
CA ASN A 342 23.88 -2.78 -5.94
C ASN A 342 22.92 -2.25 -4.88
N TYR A 343 23.35 -2.19 -3.61
CA TYR A 343 22.50 -1.84 -2.47
C TYR A 343 23.12 -0.71 -1.66
N SER A 344 22.30 -0.03 -0.85
CA SER A 344 22.78 0.98 0.07
C SER A 344 23.65 0.35 1.17
N LYS A 345 24.57 1.14 1.75
CA LYS A 345 25.47 0.65 2.79
C LYS A 345 24.68 0.25 4.05
N GLU A 346 23.55 0.90 4.29
CA GLU A 346 22.59 0.67 5.36
C GLU A 346 21.89 -0.69 5.19
N GLU A 347 21.48 -1.04 3.97
CA GLU A 347 20.87 -2.35 3.68
C GLU A 347 21.89 -3.47 3.89
N VAL A 348 23.10 -3.34 3.34
CA VAL A 348 24.17 -4.33 3.52
C VAL A 348 24.52 -4.48 4.99
N HIS A 349 24.66 -3.37 5.72
CA HIS A 349 24.89 -3.38 7.17
C HIS A 349 23.78 -4.10 7.92
N SER A 350 22.50 -3.83 7.61
CA SER A 350 21.36 -4.47 8.28
C SER A 350 21.42 -6.00 8.20
N ILE A 351 21.81 -6.55 7.04
CA ILE A 351 21.95 -8.01 6.87
C ILE A 351 23.11 -8.56 7.69
N ARG A 352 24.29 -7.91 7.64
CA ARG A 352 25.46 -8.35 8.41
C ARG A 352 25.24 -8.26 9.92
N HIS A 353 24.63 -7.18 10.38
CA HIS A 353 24.33 -6.95 11.80
C HIS A 353 23.39 -8.03 12.37
N LYS A 354 22.35 -8.43 11.62
CA LYS A 354 21.42 -9.50 12.04
C LYS A 354 22.11 -10.81 12.38
N LYS A 355 23.24 -11.12 11.73
CA LYS A 355 24.00 -12.36 12.03
C LYS A 355 24.75 -12.30 13.37
N VAL A 356 25.04 -11.09 13.88
CA VAL A 356 25.85 -10.89 15.08
C VAL A 356 25.05 -10.38 16.30
N VAL A 357 23.80 -9.93 16.09
CA VAL A 357 22.98 -9.25 17.12
C VAL A 357 22.76 -10.09 18.40
N ASP A 358 22.56 -11.40 18.29
CA ASP A 358 22.34 -12.25 19.48
C ASP A 358 23.59 -12.33 20.37
N ARG A 359 24.78 -12.35 19.76
CA ARG A 359 26.06 -12.33 20.48
C ARG A 359 26.30 -10.94 21.09
N LEU A 360 25.92 -9.88 20.38
CA LEU A 360 25.99 -8.50 20.88
C LEU A 360 25.18 -8.31 22.15
N VAL A 361 23.92 -8.77 22.15
CA VAL A 361 23.03 -8.70 23.32
C VAL A 361 23.66 -9.40 24.53
N LYS A 362 24.13 -10.64 24.35
CA LYS A 362 24.85 -11.38 25.41
C LYS A 362 26.12 -10.67 25.86
N GLY A 363 26.83 -10.02 24.93
CA GLY A 363 28.03 -9.24 25.22
C GLY A 363 27.74 -8.09 26.19
N TRP A 364 26.66 -7.35 25.95
CA TRP A 364 26.19 -6.31 26.87
C TRP A 364 25.79 -6.85 28.25
N GLU A 365 25.13 -8.02 28.29
CA GLU A 365 24.77 -8.67 29.56
C GLU A 365 26.00 -9.05 30.40
N HIS A 366 27.02 -9.65 29.78
CA HIS A 366 28.28 -9.98 30.44
C HIS A 366 29.04 -8.73 30.89
N LEU A 367 29.10 -7.70 30.06
CA LEU A 367 29.75 -6.43 30.43
C LEU A 367 29.10 -5.82 31.68
N LYS A 368 27.76 -5.83 31.75
CA LYS A 368 27.00 -5.35 32.92
C LYS A 368 27.34 -6.12 34.20
N LYS A 369 27.61 -7.42 34.09
CA LYS A 369 28.06 -8.28 35.21
C LYS A 369 29.55 -8.15 35.51
N LYS A 370 30.29 -7.31 34.77
CA LYS A 370 31.75 -7.17 34.82
C LYS A 370 32.51 -8.45 34.44
N GLU A 371 31.87 -9.30 33.64
CA GLU A 371 32.41 -10.55 33.10
C GLU A 371 33.20 -10.23 31.81
N TYR A 372 34.35 -9.59 31.99
CA TYR A 372 35.12 -9.01 30.89
C TYR A 372 35.68 -10.06 29.92
N THR A 373 36.13 -11.21 30.41
CA THR A 373 36.66 -12.28 29.56
C THR A 373 35.59 -12.82 28.61
N GLN A 374 34.37 -13.07 29.12
CA GLN A 374 33.22 -13.52 28.32
C GLN A 374 32.82 -12.47 27.29
N THR A 375 32.89 -11.18 27.66
CA THR A 375 32.63 -10.08 26.72
C THR A 375 33.67 -10.06 25.59
N GLU A 376 34.96 -10.26 25.90
CA GLU A 376 36.04 -10.32 24.89
C GLU A 376 35.87 -11.52 23.96
N GLU A 377 35.47 -12.68 24.47
CA GLU A 377 35.20 -13.88 23.66
C GLU A 377 34.06 -13.65 22.67
N LEU A 378 32.96 -13.05 23.13
CA LEU A 378 31.84 -12.70 22.25
C LEU A 378 32.25 -11.66 21.20
N LEU A 379 32.98 -10.61 21.58
CA LEU A 379 33.51 -9.62 20.64
C LEU A 379 34.43 -10.24 19.59
N ARG A 380 35.32 -11.15 19.97
CA ARG A 380 36.17 -11.88 19.01
C ARG A 380 35.33 -12.69 18.02
N SER A 381 34.28 -13.36 18.51
CA SER A 381 33.35 -14.09 17.65
C SER A 381 32.63 -13.15 16.68
N ILE A 382 32.13 -12.00 17.16
CA ILE A 382 31.46 -11.00 16.32
C ILE A 382 32.41 -10.47 15.25
N PHE A 383 33.60 -9.99 15.63
CA PHE A 383 34.55 -9.41 14.69
C PHE A 383 35.16 -10.41 13.71
N SER A 384 35.14 -11.71 14.01
CA SER A 384 35.52 -12.74 13.03
C SER A 384 34.54 -12.85 11.85
N GLU A 385 33.32 -12.34 12.02
CA GLU A 385 32.24 -12.41 11.05
C GLU A 385 31.88 -11.04 10.47
N TYR A 386 31.85 -10.01 11.32
CA TYR A 386 31.60 -8.64 10.91
C TYR A 386 32.45 -7.66 11.74
N ALA A 387 33.64 -7.35 11.23
CA ALA A 387 34.62 -6.50 11.93
C ALA A 387 34.19 -5.03 12.01
N GLU A 388 33.39 -4.58 11.06
CA GLU A 388 32.95 -3.18 10.90
C GLU A 388 31.63 -2.87 11.61
N ASP A 389 31.04 -3.80 12.35
CA ASP A 389 29.83 -3.56 13.14
C ASP A 389 30.08 -2.49 14.21
N ALA A 390 29.46 -1.32 14.08
CA ALA A 390 29.76 -0.18 14.93
C ALA A 390 29.16 -0.32 16.33
N GLU A 391 28.11 -1.13 16.50
CA GLU A 391 27.58 -1.48 17.82
C GLU A 391 28.55 -2.41 18.59
N ALA A 392 29.16 -3.39 17.92
CA ALA A 392 30.21 -4.23 18.49
C ALA A 392 31.46 -3.43 18.82
N LEU A 393 31.86 -2.54 17.92
CA LEU A 393 32.96 -1.61 18.13
C LEU A 393 32.67 -0.64 19.29
N PHE A 394 31.43 -0.23 19.49
CA PHE A 394 31.00 0.54 20.67
C PHE A 394 31.14 -0.29 21.96
N LEU A 395 30.69 -1.54 21.96
CA LEU A 395 30.86 -2.46 23.09
C LEU A 395 32.34 -2.66 23.44
N ASP A 396 33.20 -2.85 22.43
CA ASP A 396 34.65 -2.98 22.58
C ASP A 396 35.30 -1.72 23.19
N ALA A 397 34.94 -0.53 22.71
CA ALA A 397 35.43 0.73 23.28
C ALA A 397 34.99 0.90 24.74
N ARG A 398 33.72 0.57 25.05
CA ARG A 398 33.20 0.64 26.42
C ARG A 398 33.87 -0.35 27.36
N LEU A 399 34.10 -1.58 26.91
CA LEU A 399 34.85 -2.57 27.66
C LEU A 399 36.28 -2.10 27.95
N HIS A 400 36.98 -1.56 26.94
CA HIS A 400 38.35 -1.08 27.09
C HIS A 400 38.45 0.05 28.12
N TRP A 401 37.53 1.01 28.07
CA TRP A 401 37.40 2.05 29.08
C TRP A 401 37.22 1.45 30.48
N LEU A 402 36.27 0.54 30.66
CA LEU A 402 35.99 -0.06 31.98
C LEU A 402 37.15 -0.90 32.53
N LYS A 403 37.93 -1.56 31.67
CA LYS A 403 39.11 -2.33 32.07
C LYS A 403 40.28 -1.45 32.49
N THR A 404 40.49 -0.33 31.80
CA THR A 404 41.59 0.61 32.07
C THR A 404 41.26 1.60 33.17
N GLY A 405 39.96 1.87 33.39
CA GLY A 405 39.50 2.95 34.26
C GLY A 405 39.83 4.34 33.72
N SER A 406 40.23 4.47 32.44
CA SER A 406 40.63 5.73 31.82
C SER A 406 39.66 6.14 30.72
N PRO A 407 38.95 7.27 30.87
CA PRO A 407 38.16 7.88 29.81
C PRO A 407 38.99 8.18 28.55
N GLU A 408 40.26 8.57 28.71
CA GLU A 408 41.17 8.85 27.60
C GLU A 408 41.46 7.62 26.73
N GLU A 409 41.74 6.47 27.35
CA GLU A 409 41.92 5.22 26.62
C GLU A 409 40.62 4.76 25.95
N GLY A 410 39.47 5.01 26.61
CA GLY A 410 38.14 4.83 26.02
C GLY A 410 37.94 5.65 24.73
N ILE A 411 38.29 6.93 24.76
CA ILE A 411 38.23 7.83 23.58
C ILE A 411 39.14 7.32 22.47
N LYS A 412 40.41 7.04 22.76
CA LYS A 412 41.37 6.53 21.76
C LYS A 412 40.84 5.27 21.07
N ARG A 413 40.24 4.35 21.85
CA ARG A 413 39.65 3.13 21.32
C ARG A 413 38.44 3.44 20.45
N ALA A 414 37.53 4.31 20.91
CA ALA A 414 36.35 4.71 20.15
C ALA A 414 36.68 5.44 18.84
N GLU A 415 37.65 6.34 18.85
CA GLU A 415 38.12 7.06 17.66
C GLU A 415 38.74 6.12 16.63
N LYS A 416 39.57 5.16 17.09
CA LYS A 416 40.09 4.10 16.22
C LYS A 416 38.95 3.28 15.62
N ASN A 417 37.98 2.91 16.44
CA ASN A 417 36.83 2.12 16.05
C ASN A 417 35.93 2.84 15.03
N LEU A 418 35.75 4.15 15.16
CA LEU A 418 35.02 4.99 14.19
C LEU A 418 35.64 4.97 12.79
N LEU A 419 36.96 4.77 12.66
CA LEU A 419 37.64 4.63 11.36
C LEU A 419 37.38 3.28 10.68
N THR A 420 36.97 2.27 11.45
CA THR A 420 36.68 0.91 10.97
C THR A 420 35.17 0.68 10.78
N ALA A 421 34.34 1.40 11.54
CA ALA A 421 32.90 1.26 11.51
C ALA A 421 32.30 1.38 10.10
N ALA A 422 31.37 0.49 9.78
CA ALA A 422 30.68 0.49 8.51
C ALA A 422 29.93 1.80 8.31
N GLU A 423 30.10 2.42 7.14
CA GLU A 423 29.57 3.77 6.92
C GLU A 423 28.04 3.85 7.06
N GLY A 424 27.32 2.79 6.67
CA GLY A 424 25.86 2.68 6.80
C GLY A 424 25.36 2.33 8.21
N ASP A 425 26.24 2.07 9.18
CA ASP A 425 25.88 1.85 10.58
C ASP A 425 25.77 3.19 11.33
N PHE A 426 24.75 3.99 11.00
CA PHE A 426 24.56 5.29 11.65
C PHE A 426 24.29 5.17 13.15
N ALA A 427 23.53 4.15 13.56
CA ALA A 427 23.16 3.95 14.96
C ALA A 427 24.37 3.63 15.83
N GLY A 428 25.17 2.63 15.46
CA GLY A 428 26.38 2.25 16.18
C GLY A 428 27.46 3.35 16.13
N ARG A 429 27.63 4.04 14.99
CA ARG A 429 28.53 5.21 14.89
C ARG A 429 28.08 6.36 15.79
N GLY A 430 26.77 6.61 15.87
CA GLY A 430 26.19 7.56 16.82
C GLY A 430 26.53 7.21 18.27
N ARG A 431 26.44 5.92 18.64
CA ARG A 431 26.80 5.44 19.99
C ARG A 431 28.29 5.58 20.28
N LEU A 432 29.17 5.36 19.30
CA LEU A 432 30.62 5.61 19.44
C LEU A 432 30.91 7.09 19.71
N TYR A 433 30.32 8.01 18.94
CA TYR A 433 30.45 9.45 19.21
C TYR A 433 29.88 9.84 20.57
N ASN A 434 28.75 9.26 20.96
CA ASN A 434 28.18 9.46 22.29
C ASN A 434 29.13 9.00 23.40
N LEU A 435 29.80 7.86 23.24
CA LEU A 435 30.81 7.38 24.18
C LEU A 435 31.98 8.36 24.32
N VAL A 436 32.46 8.90 23.21
CA VAL A 436 33.49 9.95 23.20
C VAL A 436 33.00 11.19 23.95
N GLY A 437 31.77 11.63 23.71
CA GLY A 437 31.15 12.76 24.40
C GLY A 437 31.07 12.57 25.92
N CYS A 438 30.61 11.39 26.37
CA CYS A 438 30.55 11.05 27.79
C CYS A 438 31.95 11.02 28.44
N ALA A 439 32.94 10.42 27.78
CA ALA A 439 34.31 10.38 28.30
C ALA A 439 34.92 11.79 28.40
N LEU A 440 34.68 12.65 27.42
CA LEU A 440 35.12 14.06 27.46
C LEU A 440 34.44 14.87 28.56
N ASP A 441 33.16 14.62 28.81
CA ASP A 441 32.41 15.23 29.92
C ASP A 441 32.97 14.79 31.29
N GLU A 442 33.25 13.49 31.49
CA GLU A 442 33.91 13.00 32.70
C GLU A 442 35.29 13.63 32.93
N MET A 443 35.98 14.02 31.85
CA MET A 443 37.25 14.75 31.90
C MET A 443 37.08 16.28 32.06
N GLY A 444 35.85 16.80 32.12
CA GLY A 444 35.56 18.23 32.20
C GLY A 444 35.79 19.00 30.90
N LYS A 445 35.99 18.32 29.76
CA LYS A 445 36.23 18.92 28.44
C LYS A 445 34.92 19.24 27.73
N LEU A 446 34.09 20.07 28.37
CA LEU A 446 32.69 20.32 27.97
C LEU A 446 32.53 20.76 26.50
N LYS A 447 33.38 21.65 25.98
CA LYS A 447 33.29 22.08 24.57
C LYS A 447 33.52 20.94 23.58
N GLN A 448 34.50 20.07 23.83
CA GLN A 448 34.77 18.93 22.96
C GLN A 448 33.67 17.87 23.07
N SER A 449 33.06 17.75 24.25
CA SER A 449 31.89 16.90 24.47
C SER A 449 30.69 17.34 23.61
N LEU A 450 30.46 18.65 23.47
CA LEU A 450 29.44 19.18 22.54
C LEU A 450 29.68 18.75 21.09
N ASP A 451 30.93 18.81 20.61
CA ASP A 451 31.25 18.38 19.24
C ASP A 451 30.92 16.90 19.01
N ALA A 452 31.27 16.05 19.99
CA ALA A 452 31.02 14.62 19.91
C ALA A 452 29.52 14.28 19.97
N PHE A 453 28.78 14.84 20.93
CA PHE A 453 27.32 14.67 20.99
C PHE A 453 26.60 15.29 19.79
N GLY A 454 27.12 16.39 19.25
CA GLY A 454 26.63 17.00 18.02
C GLY A 454 26.70 16.03 16.83
N LYS A 455 27.86 15.40 16.61
CA LYS A 455 28.01 14.36 15.58
C LYS A 455 27.09 13.16 15.80
N ALA A 456 26.90 12.73 17.05
CA ALA A 456 25.93 11.66 17.37
C ALA A 456 24.50 12.06 16.98
N ALA A 457 24.09 13.29 17.31
CA ALA A 457 22.77 13.84 16.97
C ALA A 457 22.59 14.09 15.47
N GLU A 458 23.65 14.40 14.72
CA GLU A 458 23.62 14.50 13.26
C GLU A 458 23.35 13.15 12.59
N LEU A 459 24.01 12.07 13.08
CA LEU A 459 23.81 10.72 12.57
C LEU A 459 22.43 10.14 12.94
N CYS A 460 21.94 10.42 14.15
CA CYS A 460 20.65 9.93 14.63
C CYS A 460 19.79 11.07 15.20
N PRO A 461 19.16 11.89 14.32
CA PRO A 461 18.45 13.10 14.75
C PRO A 461 17.20 12.86 15.59
N ARG A 462 16.70 11.61 15.62
CA ARG A 462 15.53 11.19 16.41
C ARG A 462 15.89 10.49 17.72
N GLU A 463 17.18 10.31 18.00
CA GLU A 463 17.61 9.73 19.29
C GLU A 463 17.53 10.79 20.39
N SER A 464 16.59 10.60 21.30
CA SER A 464 16.30 11.53 22.39
C SER A 464 17.49 11.72 23.34
N MET A 465 18.27 10.65 23.54
CA MET A 465 19.43 10.64 24.44
C MET A 465 20.50 11.67 24.02
N TYR A 466 20.76 11.83 22.73
CA TYR A 466 21.81 12.74 22.26
C TYR A 466 21.43 14.21 22.47
N ALA A 467 20.14 14.54 22.33
CA ALA A 467 19.63 15.87 22.68
C ALA A 467 19.67 16.11 24.19
N ALA A 468 19.39 15.09 25.01
CA ALA A 468 19.49 15.20 26.47
C ALA A 468 20.94 15.47 26.91
N ASN A 469 21.91 14.74 26.34
CA ASN A 469 23.33 14.95 26.62
C ASN A 469 23.80 16.36 26.21
N LEU A 470 23.40 16.85 25.04
CA LEU A 470 23.68 18.24 24.63
C LEU A 470 23.10 19.26 25.63
N ALA A 471 21.87 19.05 26.11
CA ALA A 471 21.24 19.92 27.10
C ALA A 471 22.04 19.96 28.41
N GLU A 472 22.47 18.80 28.90
CA GLU A 472 23.27 18.68 30.12
C GLU A 472 24.62 19.38 29.98
N ILE A 473 25.29 19.24 28.84
CA ILE A 473 26.58 19.92 28.63
C ILE A 473 26.42 21.45 28.57
N TYR A 474 25.41 21.97 27.86
CA TYR A 474 25.12 23.41 27.87
C TYR A 474 24.77 23.91 29.27
N TRP A 475 24.05 23.12 30.05
CA TRP A 475 23.72 23.41 31.43
C TRP A 475 24.99 23.52 32.30
N LYS A 476 25.89 22.54 32.22
CA LYS A 476 27.21 22.56 32.90
C LYS A 476 28.07 23.76 32.49
N MET A 477 27.93 24.23 31.25
CA MET A 477 28.62 25.43 30.74
C MET A 477 27.95 26.75 31.15
N GLY A 478 26.75 26.71 31.75
CA GLY A 478 25.98 27.90 32.12
C GLY A 478 25.20 28.54 30.97
N ASP A 479 25.15 27.92 29.78
CA ASP A 479 24.32 28.39 28.67
C ASP A 479 22.87 27.90 28.85
N GLN A 480 22.15 28.60 29.72
CA GLN A 480 20.77 28.34 30.07
C GLN A 480 19.82 28.32 28.85
N LYS A 481 20.11 29.13 27.84
CA LYS A 481 19.27 29.26 26.64
C LYS A 481 19.37 28.00 25.78
N GLN A 482 20.59 27.55 25.47
CA GLN A 482 20.80 26.33 24.69
C GLN A 482 20.37 25.09 25.48
N ALA A 483 20.66 25.04 26.78
CA ALA A 483 20.21 23.95 27.65
C ALA A 483 18.68 23.77 27.59
N ALA A 484 17.90 24.86 27.72
CA ALA A 484 16.44 24.83 27.60
C ALA A 484 15.97 24.32 26.23
N GLN A 485 16.61 24.78 25.15
CA GLN A 485 16.27 24.41 23.78
C GLN A 485 16.44 22.90 23.54
N TYR A 486 17.61 22.36 23.91
CA TYR A 486 17.89 20.93 23.73
C TYR A 486 17.09 20.05 24.69
N ALA A 487 16.82 20.50 25.94
CA ALA A 487 15.94 19.80 26.86
C ALA A 487 14.51 19.69 26.32
N LYS A 488 13.98 20.78 25.75
CA LYS A 488 12.66 20.76 25.07
C LYS A 488 12.67 19.80 23.89
N LYS A 489 13.74 19.78 23.09
CA LYS A 489 13.90 18.84 21.96
C LYS A 489 13.91 17.39 22.44
N ALA A 490 14.73 17.06 23.44
CA ALA A 490 14.80 15.72 24.04
C ALA A 490 13.42 15.26 24.55
N LYS A 491 12.73 16.12 25.30
CA LYS A 491 11.38 15.84 25.82
C LYS A 491 10.34 15.63 24.71
N SER A 492 10.41 16.42 23.63
CA SER A 492 9.52 16.23 22.48
C SER A 492 9.74 14.89 21.75
N MET A 493 10.92 14.29 21.91
CA MET A 493 11.27 12.95 21.40
C MET A 493 11.03 11.84 22.44
N GLY A 494 10.47 12.16 23.62
CA GLY A 494 10.10 11.19 24.64
C GLY A 494 11.11 10.96 25.75
N ASP A 495 12.18 11.76 25.85
CA ASP A 495 13.12 11.66 26.98
C ASP A 495 12.42 11.96 28.32
N LYS A 496 12.75 11.19 29.36
CA LYS A 496 12.19 11.28 30.71
C LYS A 496 13.27 11.38 31.79
N SER A 497 14.50 11.74 31.42
CA SER A 497 15.61 11.85 32.36
C SER A 497 15.36 12.99 33.36
N SER A 498 15.81 12.82 34.60
CA SER A 498 15.63 13.82 35.66
C SER A 498 16.34 15.12 35.32
N ILE A 499 17.51 15.05 34.67
CA ILE A 499 18.29 16.22 34.26
C ILE A 499 17.56 17.05 33.21
N VAL A 500 16.92 16.43 32.21
CA VAL A 500 16.11 17.15 31.22
C VAL A 500 14.91 17.82 31.87
N GLU A 501 14.26 17.17 32.84
CA GLU A 501 13.17 17.78 33.59
C GLU A 501 13.64 18.96 34.45
N GLU A 502 14.78 18.82 35.14
CA GLU A 502 15.36 19.89 35.95
C GLU A 502 15.72 21.12 35.10
N ILE A 503 16.42 20.92 33.98
CA ILE A 503 16.76 21.99 33.02
C ILE A 503 15.49 22.66 32.49
N PHE A 504 14.46 21.86 32.19
CA PHE A 504 13.20 22.39 31.67
C PHE A 504 12.42 23.21 32.72
N GLN A 505 12.40 22.81 33.99
CA GLN A 505 11.66 23.51 35.05
C GLN A 505 12.38 24.78 35.54
N SER A 506 13.70 24.73 35.69
CA SER A 506 14.53 25.87 36.08
C SER A 506 14.49 27.01 35.06
N THR A 507 14.46 26.68 33.77
CA THR A 507 14.39 27.68 32.69
C THR A 507 13.00 28.30 32.53
N ARG A 508 11.95 27.62 33.04
CA ARG A 508 10.56 28.11 33.08
C ARG A 508 10.26 29.03 34.28
N SER A 509 11.05 28.92 35.33
CA SER A 509 10.93 29.75 36.55
C SER A 509 11.74 31.04 36.45
N GLY A 510 12.85 31.05 35.70
CA GLY A 510 13.63 32.25 35.41
C GLY A 510 12.91 33.29 34.53
N SER A 511 11.99 32.89 33.65
CA SER A 511 11.22 33.81 32.80
C SER A 511 10.10 34.56 33.53
N LYS A 512 9.71 34.12 34.74
CA LYS A 512 8.71 34.81 35.59
C LYS A 512 9.31 35.85 36.55
N GLN A 513 10.63 35.97 36.62
CA GLN A 513 11.32 36.93 37.50
C GLN A 513 11.89 38.14 36.73
N SER A 514 11.67 38.21 35.42
CA SER A 514 12.19 39.27 34.54
C SER A 514 11.10 40.12 33.85
N GLU A 515 9.86 40.02 34.30
CA GLU A 515 8.77 40.97 34.03
C GLU A 515 8.48 41.77 35.30
#